data_AF-A0A4Z1CKU4-F1
#
_entry.id   AF-A0A4Z1CKU4-F1
#
_cell.length_a   1.000
_cell.length_b   1.000
_cell.length_c   1.000
_cell.angle_alpha   90.00
_cell.angle_beta   90.00
_cell.angle_gamma   90.00
#
_symmetry.space_group_name_H-M   'P 1'
#
loop_
_entity.id
_entity.type
_entity.pdbx_description
1 polymer ?
#
loop_
_entity_poly.entity_id
_entity_poly.type
_entity_poly.pdbx_seq_one_letter_code
_entity_poly.pdbx_strand_id
1 'polypeptide(L)'
;MNPYDENIVTYRTLLDGYEQALRRFTDASKSRNASQVFLPLFEALNWAVALDDQARAHWAPEGVPLDWSWRSRVAGGDLVNAVRCARNRVHHQWADALIRRDGMSAPLTPPLVLHEWTWRPLNDLPKAGGRRTQVIIEAESDYERALAAVPARITLTGLLDPFRRLADMLEPPRPR
;
A
#
# COMPACT_ATOMS: atom_id res chain seq x y z
N MET A 1 -6.33 20.97 19.77
CA MET A 1 -4.88 21.20 19.64
C MET A 1 -4.48 20.59 18.31
N ASN A 2 -3.95 21.38 17.39
CA ASN A 2 -3.62 20.89 16.06
C ASN A 2 -2.29 20.13 16.14
N PRO A 3 -2.21 18.82 15.81
CA PRO A 3 -0.95 18.08 15.84
C PRO A 3 0.11 18.61 14.86
N TYR A 4 -0.14 19.72 14.14
CA TYR A 4 0.78 20.33 13.17
C TYR A 4 1.52 21.58 13.67
N ASP A 5 1.36 21.98 14.95
CA ASP A 5 1.99 23.19 15.49
C ASP A 5 3.43 22.97 16.02
N GLU A 6 3.94 21.73 16.06
CA GLU A 6 5.26 21.38 16.62
C GLU A 6 6.13 20.55 15.65
N ASN A 7 6.71 21.11 14.58
CA ASN A 7 7.74 20.43 13.75
C ASN A 7 7.46 18.94 13.41
N ILE A 8 6.19 18.59 13.18
CA ILE A 8 5.77 17.20 12.94
C ILE A 8 5.80 16.93 11.44
N VAL A 9 6.42 15.80 11.07
CA VAL A 9 6.36 15.26 9.70
C VAL A 9 4.89 15.06 9.32
N THR A 10 4.44 15.78 8.29
CA THR A 10 3.04 15.77 7.88
C THR A 10 2.66 14.50 7.13
N TYR A 11 1.37 14.17 7.09
CA TYR A 11 0.83 13.11 6.23
C TYR A 11 1.21 13.35 4.76
N ARG A 12 1.19 14.61 4.30
CA ARG A 12 1.68 14.98 2.96
C ARG A 12 3.16 14.65 2.76
N THR A 13 4.01 14.85 3.76
CA THR A 13 5.43 14.48 3.67
C THR A 13 5.61 12.97 3.50
N LEU A 14 4.81 12.16 4.20
CA LEU A 14 4.84 10.70 4.04
C LEU A 14 4.32 10.27 2.66
N LEU A 15 3.28 10.96 2.16
CA LEU A 15 2.75 10.74 0.83
C LEU A 15 3.79 11.08 -0.24
N ASP A 16 4.52 12.18 -0.08
CA ASP A 16 5.62 12.53 -0.98
C ASP A 16 6.72 11.45 -0.99
N GLY A 17 7.03 10.86 0.18
CA GLY A 17 7.92 9.71 0.28
C GLY A 17 7.43 8.50 -0.51
N TYR A 18 6.14 8.17 -0.35
CA TYR A 18 5.48 7.10 -1.10
C TYR A 18 5.55 7.32 -2.61
N GLU A 19 5.18 8.52 -3.08
CA GLU A 19 5.18 8.86 -4.50
C GLU A 19 6.59 8.81 -5.10
N GLN A 20 7.60 9.26 -4.36
CA GLN A 20 9.00 9.19 -4.78
C GLN A 20 9.47 7.74 -4.91
N ALA A 21 9.15 6.88 -3.93
CA ALA A 21 9.50 5.46 -3.97
C ALA A 21 8.78 4.75 -5.13
N LEU A 22 7.50 5.07 -5.37
CA LEU A 22 6.75 4.55 -6.50
C LEU A 22 7.36 4.96 -7.85
N ARG A 23 7.75 6.24 -8.01
CA ARG A 23 8.47 6.70 -9.21
C ARG A 23 9.78 5.94 -9.43
N ARG A 24 10.59 5.77 -8.38
CA ARG A 24 11.81 4.95 -8.43
C ARG A 24 11.52 3.50 -8.81
N PHE A 25 10.45 2.91 -8.29
CA PHE A 25 10.06 1.54 -8.62
C PHE A 25 9.64 1.41 -10.08
N THR A 26 8.81 2.32 -10.58
CA THR A 26 8.41 2.37 -11.99
C THR A 26 9.62 2.49 -12.90
N ASP A 27 10.60 3.34 -12.57
CA ASP A 27 11.82 3.44 -13.36
C ASP A 27 12.71 2.19 -13.27
N ALA A 28 12.90 1.65 -12.06
CA ALA A 28 13.71 0.45 -11.83
C ALA A 28 13.09 -0.81 -12.47
N SER A 29 11.76 -0.89 -12.59
CA SER A 29 11.05 -2.03 -13.21
C SER A 29 11.47 -2.34 -14.64
N LYS A 30 12.12 -1.39 -15.31
CA LYS A 30 12.71 -1.55 -16.65
C LYS A 30 13.94 -2.45 -16.65
N SER A 31 14.60 -2.58 -15.50
CA SER A 31 15.83 -3.35 -15.30
C SER A 31 15.54 -4.82 -15.04
N ARG A 32 16.33 -5.72 -15.63
CA ARG A 32 16.28 -7.15 -15.32
C ARG A 32 16.91 -7.53 -13.98
N ASN A 33 17.60 -6.62 -13.31
CA ASN A 33 18.24 -6.87 -12.02
C ASN A 33 17.19 -6.85 -10.90
N ALA A 34 16.87 -8.04 -10.38
CA ALA A 34 15.83 -8.21 -9.37
C ALA A 34 16.06 -7.33 -8.12
N SER A 35 17.31 -7.22 -7.64
CA SER A 35 17.63 -6.41 -6.47
C SER A 35 17.41 -4.92 -6.72
N GLN A 36 17.80 -4.40 -7.89
CA GLN A 36 17.55 -3.00 -8.25
C GLN A 36 16.07 -2.66 -8.30
N VAL A 37 15.22 -3.60 -8.74
CA VAL A 37 13.77 -3.40 -8.78
C VAL A 37 13.14 -3.56 -7.40
N PHE A 38 13.61 -4.52 -6.61
CA PHE A 38 13.00 -4.85 -5.33
C PHE A 38 13.24 -3.77 -4.26
N LEU A 39 14.37 -3.07 -4.26
CA LEU A 39 14.66 -2.02 -3.28
C LEU A 39 13.60 -0.89 -3.25
N PRO A 40 13.28 -0.21 -4.38
CA PRO A 40 12.24 0.82 -4.37
C PRO A 40 10.82 0.24 -4.20
N LEU A 41 10.59 -1.02 -4.60
CA LEU A 41 9.33 -1.74 -4.31
C LEU A 41 9.14 -1.91 -2.79
N PHE A 42 10.16 -2.42 -2.10
CA PHE A 42 10.19 -2.56 -0.66
C PHE A 42 9.97 -1.22 0.02
N GLU A 43 10.63 -0.16 -0.47
CA GLU A 43 10.47 1.19 0.04
C GLU A 43 9.02 1.68 -0.07
N ALA A 44 8.41 1.56 -1.25
CA ALA A 44 7.02 1.98 -1.49
C ALA A 44 6.04 1.22 -0.58
N LEU A 45 6.25 -0.08 -0.35
CA LEU A 45 5.42 -0.88 0.56
C LEU A 45 5.51 -0.41 2.01
N ASN A 46 6.70 -0.03 2.49
CA ASN A 46 6.86 0.50 3.84
C ASN A 46 6.21 1.88 3.98
N TRP A 47 6.33 2.74 2.97
CA TRP A 47 5.61 4.02 2.96
C TRP A 47 4.09 3.84 2.98
N ALA A 48 3.55 2.87 2.23
CA ALA A 48 2.11 2.55 2.25
C ALA A 48 1.64 2.11 3.65
N VAL A 49 2.43 1.28 4.35
CA VAL A 49 2.14 0.87 5.73
C VAL A 49 2.16 2.06 6.69
N ALA A 50 3.15 2.95 6.56
CA ALA A 50 3.26 4.15 7.38
C ALA A 50 2.06 5.09 7.19
N LEU A 51 1.63 5.31 5.94
CA LEU A 51 0.44 6.11 5.61
C LEU A 51 -0.84 5.53 6.19
N ASP A 52 -1.01 4.21 6.11
CA ASP A 52 -2.16 3.51 6.70
C ASP A 52 -2.16 3.57 8.24
N ASP A 53 -0.99 3.43 8.88
CA ASP A 53 -0.85 3.57 10.33
C ASP A 53 -1.13 5.02 10.80
N GLN A 54 -0.76 6.02 9.99
CA GLN A 54 -1.04 7.43 10.27
C GLN A 54 -2.52 7.76 10.11
N ALA A 55 -3.18 7.26 9.06
CA ALA A 55 -4.62 7.42 8.88
C ALA A 55 -5.39 6.82 10.07
N ARG A 56 -4.99 5.62 10.51
CA ARG A 56 -5.54 4.96 11.70
C ARG A 56 -5.42 5.80 12.97
N ALA A 57 -4.25 6.40 13.19
CA ALA A 57 -3.96 7.14 14.42
C ALA A 57 -4.57 8.55 14.46
N HIS A 58 -4.71 9.20 13.30
CA HIS A 58 -4.97 10.65 13.24
C HIS A 58 -6.24 11.04 12.48
N TRP A 59 -6.80 10.19 11.61
CA TRP A 59 -8.02 10.55 10.90
C TRP A 59 -9.26 10.40 11.79
N ALA A 60 -9.80 11.54 12.20
CA ALA A 60 -10.85 11.67 13.19
C ALA A 60 -12.00 12.56 12.69
N PRO A 61 -12.74 12.16 11.64
CA PRO A 61 -13.82 12.98 11.07
C PRO A 61 -14.94 13.30 12.07
N GLU A 62 -15.10 12.45 13.09
CA GLU A 62 -16.12 12.58 14.15
C GLU A 62 -15.50 13.10 15.47
N GLY A 63 -14.28 13.67 15.42
CA GLY A 63 -13.56 14.19 16.58
C GLY A 63 -12.75 13.14 17.35
N VAL A 64 -12.90 11.85 17.03
CA VAL A 64 -12.08 10.74 17.56
C VAL A 64 -11.55 9.86 16.42
N PRO A 65 -10.31 9.32 16.53
CA PRO A 65 -9.78 8.42 15.51
C PRO A 65 -10.62 7.15 15.34
N LEU A 66 -10.90 6.76 14.09
CA LEU A 66 -11.71 5.58 13.77
C LEU A 66 -10.93 4.25 13.82
N ASP A 67 -9.66 4.29 14.24
CA ASP A 67 -8.71 3.18 14.17
C ASP A 67 -8.76 2.54 12.75
N TRP A 68 -8.76 1.22 12.61
CA TRP A 68 -8.75 0.56 11.30
C TRP A 68 -10.04 0.74 10.49
N SER A 69 -11.12 1.21 11.12
CA SER A 69 -12.40 1.43 10.45
C SER A 69 -12.36 2.59 9.46
N TRP A 70 -11.28 3.36 9.43
CA TRP A 70 -11.13 4.43 8.43
C TRP A 70 -11.28 3.91 7.00
N ARG A 71 -10.80 2.69 6.73
CA ARG A 71 -10.77 2.09 5.39
C ARG A 71 -12.15 1.87 4.79
N SER A 72 -13.19 1.67 5.62
CA SER A 72 -14.56 1.52 5.12
C SER A 72 -15.22 2.85 4.75
N ARG A 73 -14.62 3.98 5.14
CA ARG A 73 -15.13 5.33 4.91
C ARG A 73 -14.44 6.05 3.75
N VAL A 74 -13.36 5.49 3.21
CA VAL A 74 -12.58 6.08 2.10
C VAL A 74 -12.57 5.11 0.93
N ALA A 75 -12.98 5.58 -0.24
CA ALA A 75 -12.93 4.78 -1.47
C ALA A 75 -11.49 4.29 -1.73
N GLY A 76 -11.34 3.00 -2.02
CA GLY A 76 -10.03 2.33 -2.17
C GLY A 76 -9.42 1.84 -0.85
N GLY A 77 -10.10 1.98 0.29
CA GLY A 77 -9.63 1.46 1.56
C GLY A 77 -9.57 -0.07 1.64
N ASP A 78 -10.32 -0.79 0.82
CA ASP A 78 -10.23 -2.24 0.67
C ASP A 78 -8.88 -2.67 0.06
N LEU A 79 -8.35 -1.90 -0.90
CA LEU A 79 -6.99 -2.11 -1.44
C LEU A 79 -5.92 -1.91 -0.36
N VAL A 80 -6.10 -0.89 0.49
CA VAL A 80 -5.20 -0.65 1.64
C VAL A 80 -5.29 -1.81 2.64
N ASN A 81 -6.51 -2.30 2.91
CA ASN A 81 -6.75 -3.45 3.78
C ASN A 81 -6.08 -4.72 3.24
N ALA A 82 -6.14 -4.95 1.93
CA ALA A 82 -5.49 -6.06 1.27
C ALA A 82 -3.95 -6.00 1.42
N VAL A 83 -3.33 -4.83 1.22
CA VAL A 83 -1.89 -4.65 1.45
C VAL A 83 -1.52 -4.84 2.93
N ARG A 84 -2.37 -4.38 3.86
CA ARG A 84 -2.19 -4.67 5.29
C ARG A 84 -2.29 -6.17 5.59
N CYS A 85 -3.19 -6.90 4.93
CA CYS A 85 -3.29 -8.34 5.04
C CYS A 85 -1.97 -9.00 4.62
N ALA A 86 -1.43 -8.62 3.47
CA ALA A 86 -0.13 -9.07 2.98
C ALA A 86 0.98 -8.80 4.02
N ARG A 87 1.07 -7.56 4.51
CA ARG A 87 1.99 -7.15 5.57
C ARG A 87 1.86 -8.04 6.79
N ASN A 88 0.64 -8.34 7.23
CA ASN A 88 0.43 -9.14 8.44
C ASN A 88 0.82 -10.61 8.24
N ARG A 89 0.73 -11.15 7.01
CA ARG A 89 1.22 -12.51 6.71
C ARG A 89 2.75 -12.59 6.70
N VAL A 90 3.44 -11.58 6.19
CA VAL A 90 4.91 -11.61 6.04
C VAL A 90 5.67 -10.76 7.06
N HIS A 91 4.95 -10.03 7.91
CA HIS A 91 5.45 -9.00 8.83
C HIS A 91 6.31 -7.92 8.16
N HIS A 92 7.62 -8.15 8.10
CA HIS A 92 8.60 -7.26 7.47
C HIS A 92 9.33 -7.93 6.30
N GLN A 93 9.05 -9.21 6.03
CA GLN A 93 9.67 -10.03 4.99
C GLN A 93 8.93 -9.88 3.65
N TRP A 94 8.85 -8.66 3.11
CA TRP A 94 8.13 -8.37 1.86
C TRP A 94 8.57 -9.22 0.66
N ALA A 95 9.80 -9.75 0.69
CA ALA A 95 10.31 -10.68 -0.33
C ALA A 95 9.46 -11.96 -0.44
N ASP A 96 8.79 -12.36 0.64
CA ASP A 96 7.91 -13.53 0.67
C ASP A 96 6.50 -13.22 0.15
N ALA A 97 6.10 -11.94 0.07
CA ALA A 97 4.77 -11.55 -0.42
C ALA A 97 4.68 -11.51 -1.96
N LEU A 98 5.83 -11.42 -2.62
CA LEU A 98 5.95 -11.13 -4.03
C LEU A 98 6.75 -12.23 -4.74
N ILE A 99 6.50 -12.34 -6.03
CA ILE A 99 7.27 -13.21 -6.92
C ILE A 99 7.48 -12.49 -8.24
N ARG A 100 8.71 -12.56 -8.75
CA ARG A 100 9.02 -12.11 -10.10
C ARG A 100 8.61 -13.19 -11.09
N ARG A 101 7.78 -12.81 -12.06
CA ARG A 101 7.35 -13.66 -13.18
C ARG A 101 7.92 -13.11 -14.47
N ASP A 102 8.26 -13.98 -15.39
CA ASP A 102 8.57 -13.61 -16.76
C ASP A 102 7.29 -13.50 -17.60
N GLY A 103 7.35 -12.71 -18.67
CA GLY A 103 6.22 -12.38 -19.51
C GLY A 103 5.64 -11.00 -19.22
N MET A 104 4.64 -10.62 -20.02
CA MET A 104 3.94 -9.34 -19.87
C MET A 104 2.65 -9.53 -19.07
N SER A 105 2.28 -8.54 -18.25
CA SER A 105 0.99 -8.53 -17.56
C SER A 105 0.14 -7.33 -18.00
N ALA A 106 -1.14 -7.56 -18.24
CA ALA A 106 -2.09 -6.49 -18.53
C ALA A 106 -2.34 -5.57 -17.30
N PRO A 107 -2.70 -4.29 -17.51
CA PRO A 107 -2.72 -3.59 -18.79
C PRO A 107 -1.29 -3.31 -19.28
N LEU A 108 -1.07 -3.41 -20.60
CA LEU A 108 0.22 -3.13 -21.23
C LEU A 108 0.48 -1.61 -21.21
N THR A 109 1.18 -1.13 -20.19
CA THR A 109 1.56 0.28 -20.05
C THR A 109 3.04 0.46 -20.32
N PRO A 110 3.45 1.43 -21.16
CA PRO A 110 4.85 1.70 -21.38
C PRO A 110 5.62 2.05 -20.10
N PRO A 111 6.92 1.68 -20.01
CA PRO A 111 7.61 0.83 -20.97
C PRO A 111 7.18 -0.64 -20.83
N LEU A 112 7.02 -1.31 -21.97
CA LEU A 112 6.68 -2.72 -21.99
C LEU A 112 7.86 -3.54 -21.48
N VAL A 113 7.68 -4.18 -20.33
CA VAL A 113 8.67 -5.06 -19.71
C VAL A 113 8.20 -6.51 -19.82
N LEU A 114 9.13 -7.42 -20.13
CA LEU A 114 8.87 -8.86 -20.24
C LEU A 114 9.05 -9.59 -18.90
N HIS A 115 8.91 -8.88 -17.79
CA HIS A 115 8.95 -9.44 -16.45
C HIS A 115 8.21 -8.52 -15.48
N GLU A 116 7.69 -9.09 -14.40
CA GLU A 116 6.79 -8.39 -13.50
C GLU A 116 6.97 -8.90 -12.06
N TRP A 117 6.95 -7.99 -11.10
CA TRP A 117 6.72 -8.37 -9.70
C TRP A 117 5.22 -8.48 -9.45
N THR A 118 4.77 -9.66 -9.09
CA THR A 118 3.35 -9.96 -8.82
C THR A 118 3.18 -10.43 -7.39
N TRP A 119 2.07 -10.10 -6.76
CA TRP A 119 1.72 -10.67 -5.46
C TRP A 119 1.49 -12.17 -5.58
N ARG A 120 1.96 -12.90 -4.57
CA ARG A 120 1.68 -14.34 -4.50
C ARG A 120 0.20 -14.59 -4.18
N PRO A 121 -0.38 -15.72 -4.59
CA PRO A 121 -1.66 -16.19 -4.05
C PRO A 121 -1.64 -16.24 -2.52
N LEU A 122 -2.78 -16.01 -1.86
CA LEU A 122 -2.83 -15.98 -0.39
C LEU A 122 -2.38 -17.31 0.25
N ASN A 123 -2.68 -18.42 -0.42
CA ASN A 123 -2.31 -19.77 0.02
C ASN A 123 -0.81 -20.04 -0.05
N ASP A 124 -0.05 -19.22 -0.79
CA ASP A 124 1.41 -19.31 -0.88
C ASP A 124 2.10 -18.41 0.17
N LEU A 125 1.34 -17.60 0.91
CA LEU A 125 1.86 -16.78 2.01
C LEU A 125 1.88 -17.55 3.33
N PRO A 126 2.74 -17.18 4.29
CA PRO A 126 2.71 -17.75 5.63
C PRO A 126 1.29 -17.67 6.22
N LYS A 127 0.87 -18.71 6.95
CA LYS A 127 -0.44 -18.71 7.60
C LYS A 127 -0.48 -17.68 8.72
N ALA A 128 -1.60 -16.97 8.83
CA ALA A 128 -1.84 -16.14 9.99
C ALA A 128 -1.85 -17.00 11.27
N GLY A 129 -1.16 -16.54 12.31
CA GLY A 129 -1.23 -17.15 13.64
C GLY A 129 -2.55 -16.79 14.33
N GLY A 130 -3.06 -17.69 15.18
CA GLY A 130 -4.20 -17.44 16.06
C GLY A 130 -5.58 -17.76 15.46
N ARG A 131 -6.63 -17.31 16.16
CA ARG A 131 -8.03 -17.59 15.79
C ARG A 131 -8.43 -16.74 14.59
N ARG A 132 -8.97 -17.39 13.55
CA ARG A 132 -9.53 -16.72 12.37
C ARG A 132 -10.82 -16.00 12.75
N THR A 133 -10.77 -14.67 12.79
CA THR A 133 -11.91 -13.79 13.06
C THR A 133 -12.55 -13.30 11.75
N GLN A 134 -13.75 -12.73 11.82
CA GLN A 134 -14.44 -12.17 10.66
C GLN A 134 -13.60 -11.09 9.94
N VAL A 135 -12.92 -10.23 10.72
CA VAL A 135 -12.01 -9.20 10.19
C VAL A 135 -10.87 -9.80 9.37
N ILE A 136 -10.31 -10.93 9.83
CA ILE A 136 -9.24 -11.64 9.09
C ILE A 136 -9.81 -12.22 7.80
N ILE A 137 -11.02 -12.80 7.83
CA ILE A 137 -11.68 -13.37 6.65
C ILE A 137 -11.93 -12.29 5.59
N GLU A 138 -12.40 -11.11 6.01
CA GLU A 138 -12.62 -9.97 5.12
C GLU A 138 -11.31 -9.47 4.52
N ALA A 139 -10.25 -9.31 5.32
CA ALA A 139 -8.94 -8.89 4.84
C ALA A 139 -8.30 -9.91 3.87
N GLU A 140 -8.52 -11.21 4.09
CA GLU A 140 -8.11 -12.28 3.18
C GLU A 140 -8.92 -12.26 1.87
N SER A 141 -10.22 -11.99 1.94
CA SER A 141 -11.09 -11.83 0.77
C SER A 141 -10.68 -10.62 -0.07
N ASP A 142 -10.37 -9.49 0.57
CA ASP A 142 -9.84 -8.30 -0.09
C ASP A 142 -8.49 -8.59 -0.75
N TYR A 143 -7.60 -9.34 -0.09
CA TYR A 143 -6.34 -9.78 -0.68
C TYR A 143 -6.53 -10.61 -1.95
N GLU A 144 -7.36 -11.66 -1.88
CA GLU A 144 -7.57 -12.54 -3.03
C GLU A 144 -8.21 -11.78 -4.21
N ARG A 145 -9.11 -10.84 -3.92
CA ARG A 145 -9.77 -10.03 -4.95
C ARG A 145 -8.83 -9.00 -5.58
N ALA A 146 -8.04 -8.30 -4.77
CA ALA A 146 -7.34 -7.08 -5.20
C ALA A 146 -5.84 -7.27 -5.44
N LEU A 147 -5.20 -8.27 -4.83
CA LEU A 147 -3.76 -8.46 -4.86
C LEU A 147 -3.36 -9.77 -5.54
N ALA A 148 -4.00 -10.89 -5.25
CA ALA A 148 -3.50 -12.20 -5.70
C ALA A 148 -3.22 -12.24 -7.21
N ALA A 149 -1.97 -12.57 -7.57
CA ALA A 149 -1.43 -12.57 -8.93
C ALA A 149 -1.46 -11.22 -9.68
N VAL A 150 -1.91 -10.14 -9.03
CA VAL A 150 -1.89 -8.79 -9.58
C VAL A 150 -0.45 -8.26 -9.57
N PRO A 151 -0.02 -7.56 -10.63
CA PRO A 151 1.22 -6.82 -10.62
C PRO A 151 1.30 -5.76 -9.51
N ALA A 152 2.42 -5.72 -8.79
CA ALA A 152 2.64 -4.77 -7.71
C ALA A 152 2.49 -3.31 -8.16
N ARG A 153 2.88 -2.99 -9.41
CA ARG A 153 2.73 -1.63 -9.97
C ARG A 153 1.27 -1.15 -9.98
N ILE A 154 0.33 -2.06 -10.24
CA ILE A 154 -1.10 -1.73 -10.30
C ILE A 154 -1.60 -1.43 -8.90
N THR A 155 -1.30 -2.31 -7.94
CA THR A 155 -1.63 -2.13 -6.53
C THR A 155 -1.06 -0.81 -6.00
N LEU A 156 0.24 -0.56 -6.19
CA LEU A 156 0.88 0.65 -5.68
C LEU A 156 0.34 1.92 -6.35
N THR A 157 0.10 1.90 -7.66
CA THR A 157 -0.52 3.05 -8.33
C THR A 157 -1.93 3.31 -7.79
N GLY A 158 -2.72 2.24 -7.58
CA GLY A 158 -4.08 2.34 -7.05
C GLY A 158 -4.16 2.88 -5.62
N LEU A 159 -3.12 2.70 -4.80
CA LEU A 159 -3.05 3.25 -3.44
C LEU A 159 -2.89 4.78 -3.41
N LEU A 160 -2.47 5.43 -4.50
CA LEU A 160 -2.35 6.88 -4.54
C LEU A 160 -3.68 7.59 -4.27
N ASP A 161 -4.77 7.05 -4.79
CA ASP A 161 -6.10 7.67 -4.68
C ASP A 161 -6.59 7.78 -3.22
N PRO A 162 -6.68 6.69 -2.43
CA PRO A 162 -7.08 6.80 -1.03
C PRO A 162 -6.11 7.66 -0.21
N PHE A 163 -4.80 7.57 -0.46
CA PHE A 163 -3.83 8.35 0.30
C PHE A 163 -3.88 9.86 -0.02
N ARG A 164 -4.06 10.25 -1.29
CA ARG A 164 -4.25 11.67 -1.65
C ARG A 164 -5.53 12.23 -1.04
N ARG A 165 -6.64 11.48 -1.08
CA ARG A 165 -7.89 11.88 -0.41
C ARG A 165 -7.69 12.07 1.10
N LEU A 166 -6.97 11.16 1.75
CA LEU A 166 -6.64 11.29 3.17
C LEU A 166 -5.77 12.53 3.45
N ALA A 167 -4.76 12.80 2.62
CA ALA A 167 -3.96 14.00 2.73
C ALA A 167 -4.81 15.27 2.65
N ASP A 168 -5.78 15.32 1.72
CA ASP A 168 -6.68 16.46 1.58
C ASP A 168 -7.66 16.61 2.75
N MET A 169 -8.09 15.50 3.36
CA MET A 169 -8.97 15.50 4.52
C MET A 169 -8.24 15.84 5.83
N LEU A 170 -6.99 15.37 6.00
CA LEU A 170 -6.17 15.59 7.19
C LEU A 170 -5.51 16.96 7.19
N GLU A 171 -5.13 17.44 6.01
CA GLU A 171 -4.36 18.67 5.80
C GLU A 171 -5.00 19.47 4.66
N PRO A 172 -6.22 20.01 4.88
CA PRO A 172 -6.90 20.78 3.85
C PRO A 172 -6.05 22.01 3.48
N PRO A 173 -5.96 22.34 2.17
CA PRO A 173 -5.24 23.53 1.75
C PRO A 173 -5.84 24.75 2.45
N ARG A 174 -4.97 25.59 3.03
CA ARG A 174 -5.42 26.83 3.67
C ARG A 174 -6.13 27.70 2.62
N PRO A 175 -7.31 28.27 2.92
CA PRO A 175 -7.91 29.26 2.04
C PRO A 175 -6.92 30.42 1.87
N ARG A 176 -6.72 30.84 0.61
CA ARG A 176 -5.89 32.00 0.27
C ARG A 176 -6.55 33.29 0.69
#